data_AF-A0A246GF44-F1
#
_entry.id   AF-A0A246GF44-F1
#
_cell.length_a   1.000
_cell.length_b   1.000
_cell.length_c   1.000
_cell.angle_alpha   90.00
_cell.angle_beta   90.00
_cell.angle_gamma   90.00
#
_symmetry.space_group_name_H-M   'P 1'
#
loop_
_entity.id
_entity.type
_entity.pdbx_description
1 polymer ?
#
loop_
_entity_poly.entity_id
_entity_poly.type
_entity_poly.pdbx_seq_one_letter_code
_entity_poly.pdbx_strand_id
1 'polypeptide(L)'
;MKTRRVIADMIIIIIGLFPLVDIILNQFGIKEFNIGSNFGYNNGSAFLFTFYSTINPILFTIAFMLRFHSLFLFFPVFTYSSDFYWMIGNQSNSLDLSRVYGFLTGCGFVIVAILYNKYLKEEISKNEKNSYLEKLLDLSYTIIKKRNEG
;
A
#
# COMPACT_ATOMS: atom_id res chain seq x y z
N MET A 1 2.19 -18.20 6.69
CA MET A 1 1.51 -17.26 5.75
C MET A 1 1.59 -15.79 6.18
N LYS A 2 1.41 -15.43 7.46
CA LYS A 2 1.37 -14.02 7.92
C LYS A 2 2.63 -13.20 7.59
N THR A 3 3.83 -13.74 7.81
CA THR A 3 5.09 -13.01 7.58
C THR A 3 5.34 -12.64 6.11
N ARG A 4 4.98 -13.53 5.17
CA ARG A 4 5.12 -13.27 3.73
C ARG A 4 4.22 -12.12 3.28
N ARG A 5 3.01 -12.02 3.85
CA ARG A 5 2.09 -10.91 3.57
C ARG A 5 2.61 -9.57 4.12
N VAL A 6 3.15 -9.56 5.35
CA VAL A 6 3.73 -8.35 5.94
C VAL A 6 4.89 -7.82 5.09
N ILE A 7 5.76 -8.70 4.58
CA ILE A 7 6.84 -8.31 3.66
C ILE A 7 6.26 -7.72 2.35
N ALA A 8 5.22 -8.34 1.80
CA ALA A 8 4.55 -7.84 0.60
C ALA A 8 3.95 -6.44 0.81
N ASP A 9 3.32 -6.21 1.97
CA ASP A 9 2.76 -4.91 2.35
C ASP A 9 3.86 -3.85 2.47
N MET A 10 4.99 -4.17 3.09
CA MET A 10 6.16 -3.29 3.15
C MET A 10 6.68 -2.92 1.76
N ILE A 11 6.76 -3.89 0.85
CA ILE A 11 7.17 -3.64 -0.55
C ILE A 11 6.21 -2.66 -1.23
N ILE A 12 4.89 -2.82 -1.05
CA ILE A 12 3.90 -1.90 -1.63
C ILE A 12 4.02 -0.49 -1.08
N ILE A 13 4.25 -0.35 0.23
CA ILE A 13 4.50 0.96 0.85
C ILE A 13 5.77 1.60 0.24
N ILE A 14 6.86 0.85 0.12
CA ILE A 14 8.11 1.33 -0.48
C ILE A 14 7.88 1.81 -1.93
N ILE A 15 7.13 1.04 -2.73
CA ILE A 15 6.76 1.44 -4.10
C ILE A 15 6.03 2.79 -4.09
N GLY A 16 5.07 2.97 -3.18
CA GLY A 16 4.33 4.22 -3.04
C GLY A 16 5.18 5.39 -2.57
N LEU A 17 6.25 5.16 -1.81
CA LEU A 17 7.13 6.22 -1.29
C LEU A 17 8.19 6.68 -2.29
N PHE A 18 8.58 5.85 -3.26
CA PHE A 18 9.64 6.18 -4.23
C PHE A 18 9.43 7.51 -4.97
N PRO A 19 8.22 7.83 -5.50
CA PRO A 19 7.97 9.12 -6.14
C PRO A 19 8.16 10.33 -5.21
N LEU A 20 7.97 10.15 -3.89
CA LEU A 20 8.12 11.22 -2.92
C LEU A 20 9.59 11.57 -2.64
N VAL A 21 10.52 10.66 -2.93
CA VAL A 21 11.96 10.88 -2.69
C VAL A 21 12.46 12.10 -3.46
N ASP A 22 12.06 12.23 -4.73
CA ASP A 22 12.47 13.37 -5.56
C ASP A 22 11.89 14.70 -5.04
N ILE A 23 10.65 14.70 -4.58
CA ILE A 23 9.99 15.87 -3.98
C ILE A 23 10.72 16.31 -2.69
N ILE A 24 11.04 15.35 -1.82
CA ILE A 24 11.75 15.60 -0.56
C ILE A 24 13.13 16.17 -0.84
N LEU A 25 13.91 15.54 -1.73
CA LEU A 25 15.26 16.00 -2.08
C LEU A 25 15.25 17.43 -2.64
N ASN A 26 14.30 17.74 -3.52
CA ASN A 26 14.11 19.08 -4.06
C ASN A 26 13.74 20.11 -2.98
N GLN A 27 12.88 19.74 -2.02
CA GLN A 27 12.47 20.61 -0.91
C GLN A 27 13.63 20.95 0.05
N PHE A 28 14.58 20.02 0.24
CA PHE A 28 15.79 20.25 1.01
C PHE A 28 16.89 20.98 0.22
N GLY A 29 16.60 21.43 -1.00
CA GLY A 29 17.55 22.17 -1.84
C GLY A 29 18.65 21.30 -2.46
N ILE A 30 18.51 19.97 -2.38
CA ILE A 30 19.41 19.01 -3.01
C ILE A 30 19.00 18.88 -4.48
N LYS A 31 19.24 19.94 -5.26
CA LYS A 31 18.89 20.02 -6.69
C LYS A 31 19.77 19.14 -7.56
N GLU A 32 20.95 18.78 -7.07
CA GLU A 32 21.91 17.93 -7.75
C GLU A 32 22.32 16.82 -6.78
N PHE A 33 21.54 15.74 -6.75
CA PHE A 33 22.00 14.49 -6.17
C PHE A 33 23.11 13.94 -7.10
N ASN A 34 24.32 14.49 -6.97
CA ASN A 34 25.44 14.22 -7.86
C ASN A 34 26.11 12.91 -7.44
N ILE A 35 25.57 11.77 -7.88
CA ILE A 35 26.15 10.44 -7.66
C ILE A 35 27.37 10.26 -8.58
N GLY A 36 28.32 11.20 -8.64
CA GLY A 36 29.61 11.13 -9.36
C GLY A 36 29.55 10.98 -10.89
N SER A 37 28.45 10.46 -11.42
CA SER A 37 28.03 10.40 -12.81
C SER A 37 26.52 10.11 -12.75
N ASN A 38 25.69 11.02 -13.26
CA ASN A 38 24.24 10.81 -13.35
C ASN A 38 23.87 9.67 -14.33
N PHE A 39 24.74 8.68 -14.57
CA PHE A 39 24.58 7.58 -15.53
C PHE A 39 24.12 8.03 -16.93
N GLY A 40 24.54 9.23 -17.37
CA GLY A 40 24.15 9.82 -18.65
C GLY A 40 22.81 10.59 -18.64
N TYR A 41 22.15 10.74 -17.49
CA TYR A 41 20.94 11.55 -17.32
C TYR A 41 21.26 13.02 -17.04
N ASN A 42 20.38 13.91 -17.50
CA ASN A 42 20.54 15.36 -17.40
C ASN A 42 20.63 15.88 -15.96
N ASN A 43 19.97 15.22 -15.01
CA ASN A 43 20.03 15.53 -13.58
C ASN A 43 19.68 14.29 -12.72
N GLY A 44 19.95 14.37 -11.41
CA GLY A 44 19.68 13.27 -10.47
C GLY A 44 18.20 12.91 -10.35
N SER A 45 17.30 13.90 -10.47
CA SER A 45 15.85 13.68 -10.47
C SER A 45 15.38 12.83 -11.65
N ALA A 46 15.89 13.09 -12.87
CA ALA A 46 15.57 12.29 -14.05
C ALA A 46 16.10 10.85 -13.94
N PHE A 47 17.28 10.68 -13.33
CA PHE A 47 17.80 9.36 -13.02
C PHE A 47 16.90 8.62 -12.02
N LEU A 48 16.54 9.25 -10.89
CA LEU A 48 15.64 8.67 -9.89
C LEU A 48 14.29 8.31 -10.49
N PHE A 49 13.68 9.21 -11.27
CA PHE A 49 12.44 8.98 -12.01
C PHE A 49 12.52 7.73 -12.87
N THR A 50 13.56 7.62 -13.68
CA THR A 50 13.74 6.48 -14.60
C THR A 50 14.01 5.19 -13.84
N PHE A 51 14.79 5.27 -12.75
CA PHE A 51 15.11 4.14 -11.88
C PHE A 51 13.87 3.55 -11.23
N TYR A 52 13.05 4.36 -10.53
CA TYR A 52 11.84 3.84 -9.89
C TYR A 52 10.76 3.46 -10.90
N SER A 53 10.66 4.15 -12.04
CA SER A 53 9.71 3.78 -13.11
C SER A 53 10.01 2.39 -13.68
N THR A 54 11.28 1.98 -13.66
CA THR A 54 11.72 0.66 -14.13
C THR A 54 11.60 -0.41 -13.05
N ILE A 55 11.94 -0.09 -11.79
CA ILE A 55 11.98 -1.05 -10.69
C ILE A 55 10.61 -1.31 -10.06
N ASN A 56 9.74 -0.30 -9.99
CA ASN A 56 8.45 -0.43 -9.31
C ASN A 56 7.52 -1.49 -9.92
N PRO A 57 7.41 -1.68 -11.24
CA PRO A 57 6.66 -2.80 -11.82
C PRO A 57 7.17 -4.19 -11.37
N ILE A 58 8.49 -4.35 -11.23
CA ILE A 58 9.12 -5.59 -10.77
C ILE A 58 8.77 -5.83 -9.29
N LEU A 59 8.95 -4.81 -8.44
CA LEU A 59 8.59 -4.88 -7.03
C LEU A 59 7.10 -5.15 -6.83
N PHE A 60 6.24 -4.55 -7.66
CA PHE A 60 4.80 -4.75 -7.60
C PHE A 60 4.43 -6.19 -7.95
N THR A 61 5.08 -6.77 -8.96
CA THR A 61 4.91 -8.18 -9.33
C THR A 61 5.30 -9.11 -8.19
N ILE A 62 6.45 -8.84 -7.53
CA ILE A 62 6.91 -9.61 -6.37
C ILE A 62 5.91 -9.51 -5.21
N ALA A 63 5.43 -8.30 -4.90
CA ALA A 63 4.44 -8.10 -3.85
C ALA A 63 3.13 -8.84 -4.17
N PHE A 64 2.67 -8.79 -5.43
CA PHE A 64 1.48 -9.50 -5.89
C PHE A 64 1.60 -11.02 -5.71
N MET A 65 2.75 -11.61 -6.07
CA MET A 65 3.00 -13.05 -5.84
C MET A 65 2.98 -13.42 -4.35
N LEU A 66 3.40 -12.50 -3.48
CA LEU A 66 3.39 -12.67 -2.03
C LEU A 66 2.01 -12.40 -1.38
N ARG A 67 1.00 -12.03 -2.17
CA ARG A 67 -0.39 -11.77 -1.76
C ARG A 67 -0.53 -10.65 -0.73
N PHE A 68 0.03 -9.48 -1.02
CA PHE A 68 -0.17 -8.26 -0.23
C PHE A 68 -1.66 -7.95 0.01
N HIS A 69 -1.95 -7.19 1.06
CA HIS A 69 -3.32 -6.74 1.32
C HIS A 69 -3.69 -5.61 0.37
N SER A 70 -4.81 -5.77 -0.34
CA SER A 70 -5.33 -4.82 -1.32
C SER A 70 -5.50 -3.39 -0.80
N LEU A 71 -5.49 -3.19 0.52
CA LEU A 71 -5.53 -1.88 1.15
C LEU A 71 -4.25 -1.06 0.93
N PHE A 72 -3.08 -1.69 0.90
CA PHE A 72 -1.81 -0.98 0.69
C PHE A 72 -1.67 -0.45 -0.73
N LEU A 73 -2.45 -0.98 -1.67
CA LEU A 73 -2.54 -0.50 -3.05
C LEU A 73 -2.95 0.98 -3.13
N PHE A 74 -3.60 1.51 -2.08
CA PHE A 74 -3.89 2.95 -1.96
C PHE A 74 -2.62 3.81 -2.06
N PHE A 75 -1.49 3.39 -1.47
CA PHE A 75 -0.26 4.17 -1.48
C PHE A 75 0.28 4.42 -2.89
N PRO A 76 0.57 3.39 -3.71
CA PRO A 76 1.02 3.62 -5.08
C PRO A 76 -0.06 4.28 -5.94
N VAL A 77 -1.33 3.88 -5.83
CA VAL A 77 -2.40 4.54 -6.59
C VAL A 77 -2.43 6.04 -6.30
N PHE A 78 -2.27 6.43 -5.04
CA PHE A 78 -2.23 7.81 -4.63
C PHE A 78 -1.01 8.55 -5.22
N THR A 79 0.21 8.07 -5.00
CA THR A 79 1.41 8.79 -5.44
C THR A 79 1.53 8.84 -6.96
N TYR A 80 1.21 7.77 -7.67
CA TYR A 80 1.17 7.79 -9.13
C TYR A 80 0.06 8.67 -9.69
N SER A 81 -1.11 8.77 -9.02
CA SER A 81 -2.16 9.71 -9.45
C SER A 81 -1.72 11.18 -9.29
N SER A 82 -0.95 11.48 -8.26
CA SER A 82 -0.31 12.80 -8.09
C SER A 82 0.66 13.08 -9.22
N ASP A 83 1.56 12.14 -9.55
CA ASP A 83 2.49 12.29 -10.67
C ASP A 83 1.76 12.52 -11.99
N PHE A 84 0.68 11.76 -12.25
CA PHE A 84 -0.13 11.90 -13.46
C PHE A 84 -0.80 13.26 -13.55
N TYR A 85 -1.28 13.80 -12.42
CA TYR A 85 -1.83 15.15 -12.34
C TYR A 85 -0.78 16.21 -12.69
N TRP A 86 0.43 16.11 -12.12
CA TRP A 86 1.52 17.03 -12.44
C TRP A 86 2.03 16.89 -13.88
N MET A 87 1.93 15.71 -14.47
CA MET A 87 2.32 15.47 -15.87
C MET A 87 1.33 16.09 -16.87
N ILE A 88 0.05 16.23 -16.49
CA ILE A 88 -1.02 16.81 -17.32
C ILE A 88 -1.23 18.30 -17.02
N GLY A 89 -0.98 18.71 -15.77
CA GLY A 89 -1.14 20.08 -15.31
C GLY A 89 0.01 20.98 -15.77
N ASN A 90 -0.27 21.90 -16.68
CA ASN A 90 0.68 22.94 -17.15
C ASN A 90 1.07 23.99 -16.08
N GLN A 91 0.85 23.72 -14.78
CA GLN A 91 1.09 24.70 -13.72
C GLN A 91 2.50 24.57 -13.15
N SER A 92 3.29 25.61 -13.40
CA SER A 92 4.57 25.85 -12.74
C SER A 92 4.36 26.18 -11.26
N ASN A 93 4.91 25.32 -10.39
CA ASN A 93 5.36 25.65 -9.04
C ASN A 93 4.37 26.23 -8.00
N SER A 94 3.06 26.19 -8.20
CA SER A 94 2.11 26.64 -7.15
C SER A 94 1.97 25.58 -6.04
N LEU A 95 2.77 25.72 -4.98
CA LEU A 95 2.69 24.97 -3.72
C LEU A 95 1.28 25.01 -3.05
N ASP A 96 0.37 25.86 -3.51
CA ASP A 96 -0.99 25.93 -2.98
C ASP A 96 -1.83 24.70 -3.34
N LEU A 97 -1.65 24.14 -4.54
CA LEU A 97 -2.33 22.91 -4.94
C LEU A 97 -1.76 21.69 -4.21
N SER A 98 -0.46 21.68 -3.87
CA SER A 98 0.14 20.58 -3.12
C SER A 98 -0.36 20.51 -1.68
N ARG A 99 -0.74 21.64 -1.06
CA ARG A 99 -1.38 21.69 0.26
C ARG A 99 -2.78 21.08 0.25
N VAL A 100 -3.59 21.43 -0.75
CA VAL A 100 -4.93 20.86 -0.92
C VAL A 100 -4.85 19.37 -1.19
N TYR A 101 -3.89 18.94 -2.01
CA TYR A 101 -3.64 17.52 -2.25
C TYR A 101 -3.22 16.81 -0.96
N GLY A 102 -2.22 17.32 -0.23
CA GLY A 102 -1.79 16.76 1.05
C GLY A 102 -2.94 16.65 2.07
N PHE A 103 -3.84 17.62 2.10
CA PHE A 103 -5.05 17.57 2.92
C PHE A 103 -6.05 16.48 2.48
N LEU A 104 -6.37 16.41 1.18
CA LEU A 104 -7.21 15.34 0.62
C LEU A 104 -6.59 13.96 0.84
N THR A 105 -5.26 13.88 0.80
CA THR A 105 -4.48 12.67 1.09
C THR A 105 -4.63 12.23 2.53
N GLY A 106 -4.46 13.15 3.48
CA GLY A 106 -4.64 12.89 4.91
C GLY A 106 -6.06 12.44 5.20
N CYS A 107 -7.05 13.06 4.57
CA CYS A 107 -8.45 12.64 4.67
C CYS A 107 -8.66 11.23 4.09
N GLY A 108 -8.06 10.92 2.93
CA GLY A 108 -8.10 9.59 2.33
C GLY A 108 -7.50 8.52 3.24
N PHE A 109 -6.35 8.79 3.85
CA PHE A 109 -5.72 7.88 4.81
C PHE A 109 -6.61 7.61 6.03
N VAL A 110 -7.26 8.63 6.58
CA VAL A 110 -8.22 8.49 7.68
C VAL A 110 -9.43 7.64 7.28
N ILE A 111 -9.98 7.86 6.08
CA ILE A 111 -11.12 7.07 5.57
C ILE A 111 -10.71 5.60 5.40
N VAL A 112 -9.56 5.34 4.79
CA VAL A 112 -9.04 3.98 4.61
C VAL A 112 -8.78 3.31 5.97
N ALA A 113 -8.22 4.02 6.94
CA ALA A 113 -8.02 3.51 8.30
C ALA A 113 -9.35 3.15 9.00
N ILE A 114 -10.40 3.97 8.82
CA ILE A 114 -11.74 3.69 9.35
C ILE A 114 -12.34 2.44 8.68
N LEU A 115 -12.27 2.35 7.35
CA LEU A 115 -12.76 1.19 6.59
C LEU A 115 -12.02 -0.10 6.97
N TYR A 116 -10.70 0.00 7.18
CA TYR A 116 -9.88 -1.12 7.62
C TYR A 116 -10.29 -1.62 9.01
N ASN A 117 -10.51 -0.70 9.95
CA ASN A 117 -10.91 -1.04 11.31
C ASN A 117 -12.30 -1.71 11.34
N LYS A 118 -13.20 -1.31 10.42
CA LYS A 118 -14.47 -2.03 10.19
C LYS A 118 -14.24 -3.43 9.62
N TYR A 119 -13.43 -3.56 8.57
CA TYR A 119 -13.16 -4.85 7.93
C TYR A 119 -12.52 -5.86 8.90
N LEU A 120 -11.54 -5.42 9.70
CA LEU A 120 -10.92 -6.26 10.73
C LEU A 120 -11.94 -6.78 11.75
N LYS A 121 -12.85 -5.92 12.22
CA LYS A 121 -13.91 -6.33 13.14
C LYS A 121 -14.86 -7.36 12.51
N GLU A 122 -15.19 -7.19 11.23
CA GLU A 122 -16.02 -8.17 10.50
C GLU A 122 -15.32 -9.51 10.31
N GLU A 123 -14.01 -9.51 10.00
CA GLU A 123 -13.23 -10.72 9.83
C GLU A 123 -13.07 -11.48 11.16
N ILE A 124 -12.81 -10.77 12.26
CA ILE A 124 -12.78 -11.35 13.62
C ILE A 124 -14.15 -11.95 13.97
N SER A 125 -15.24 -11.22 13.74
CA SER A 125 -16.59 -11.72 14.00
C SER A 125 -16.97 -12.94 13.17
N LYS A 126 -16.55 -13.00 11.89
CA LYS A 126 -16.74 -14.19 11.05
C LYS A 126 -15.97 -15.40 11.57
N ASN A 127 -14.71 -15.21 11.99
CA ASN A 127 -13.91 -16.30 12.54
C ASN A 127 -14.47 -16.82 13.86
N GLU A 128 -14.96 -15.95 14.73
CA GLU A 128 -15.65 -16.35 15.96
C GLU A 128 -16.92 -17.15 15.66
N LYS A 129 -17.77 -16.67 14.74
CA LYS A 129 -18.98 -17.39 14.31
C LYS A 129 -18.67 -18.78 13.76
N ASN A 130 -17.63 -18.91 12.94
CA ASN A 130 -17.20 -20.20 12.41
C ASN A 130 -16.73 -21.15 13.53
N SER A 131 -16.00 -20.63 14.53
CA SER A 131 -15.59 -21.44 15.69
C SER A 131 -16.79 -21.93 16.52
N TYR A 132 -17.83 -21.11 16.67
CA TYR A 132 -19.07 -21.53 17.34
C TYR A 132 -19.82 -22.61 16.55
N LEU A 133 -19.85 -22.50 15.21
CA LEU A 133 -20.45 -23.51 14.35
C LEU A 133 -19.71 -24.85 14.42
N GLU A 134 -18.38 -24.83 14.43
CA GLU A 134 -17.56 -26.04 14.63
C GLU A 134 -17.87 -26.73 15.96
N LYS A 135 -17.94 -25.96 17.06
CA LYS A 135 -18.29 -26.50 18.38
C LYS A 135 -19.70 -27.10 18.43
N LEU A 136 -20.67 -26.48 17.76
CA LEU A 136 -22.04 -27.00 17.67
C LEU A 136 -22.11 -28.30 16.86
N LEU A 137 -21.34 -28.40 15.77
CA LEU A 137 -21.20 -29.61 14.97
C LEU A 137 -20.62 -30.76 15.80
N ASP A 138 -19.54 -30.51 16.55
CA ASP A 138 -18.92 -31.51 17.42
C ASP A 138 -19.87 -32.00 18.52
N LEU A 139 -20.63 -31.08 19.14
CA LEU A 139 -21.66 -31.41 20.12
C LEU A 139 -22.75 -32.28 19.51
N SER A 140 -23.25 -31.91 18.33
CA SER A 140 -24.28 -32.68 17.62
C SER A 140 -23.79 -34.09 17.29
N TYR A 141 -22.55 -34.22 16.83
CA TYR A 141 -21.94 -35.53 16.55
C TYR A 141 -21.81 -36.39 17.81
N THR A 142 -21.39 -35.78 18.92
CA THR A 142 -21.24 -36.47 20.22
C THR A 142 -22.58 -36.98 20.75
N ILE A 143 -23.65 -36.20 20.60
CA ILE A 143 -25.01 -36.60 21.02
C ILE A 143 -25.52 -37.77 20.17
N ILE A 144 -25.36 -37.71 18.85
CA ILE A 144 -25.77 -38.79 17.93
C ILE A 144 -25.00 -40.08 18.25
N LYS A 145 -23.69 -39.97 18.47
CA LYS A 145 -22.85 -41.11 18.84
C LYS A 145 -23.31 -41.76 20.14
N LYS A 146 -23.53 -40.97 21.20
CA LYS A 146 -24.06 -41.47 22.49
C LYS A 146 -25.42 -42.15 22.34
N ARG A 147 -26.28 -41.66 21.45
CA ARG A 147 -27.60 -42.25 21.19
C ARG A 147 -27.53 -43.60 20.47
N ASN A 148 -26.51 -43.82 19.65
CA ASN A 148 -26.33 -45.08 18.92
C ASN A 148 -25.58 -46.15 19.75
N GLU A 149 -24.92 -45.76 20.84
CA GLU A 149 -24.16 -46.65 21.74
C GLU A 149 -24.98 -47.12 22.97
N GLY A 150 -26.18 -46.58 23.21
CA GLY A 150 -27.07 -46.95 24.31
C GLY A 150 -28.43 -47.43 23.82
#